data_AF-A0A7W1FU67-F1
#
_entry.id   AF-A0A7W1FU67-F1
#
_cell.length_a   1.000
_cell.length_b   1.000
_cell.length_c   1.000
_cell.angle_alpha   90.00
_cell.angle_beta   90.00
_cell.angle_gamma   90.00
#
_symmetry.space_group_name_H-M   'P 1'
#
loop_
_entity.id
_entity.type
_entity.pdbx_description
1 polymer ?
#
loop_
_entity_poly.entity_id
_entity_poly.type
_entity_poly.pdbx_seq_one_letter_code
_entity_poly.pdbx_strand_id
1 'polypeptide(L)' 'MEPRLPPGYHLQRDPDLLLLRRPDGSVAAAFSARGATEEAVERAAWGDRRGGSISRSWDAT' A
#
# COMPACT_ATOMS: atom_id res chain seq x y z
N MET A 1 -16.55 3.37 0.89
CA MET A 1 -16.25 4.53 0.03
C MET A 1 -15.01 4.11 -0.77
N GLU A 2 -14.25 4.99 -1.42
CA GLU A 2 -12.94 4.61 -1.98
C GLU A 2 -11.83 5.35 -1.21
N PRO A 3 -10.71 4.69 -0.85
CA PRO A 3 -9.64 5.32 -0.07
C PRO A 3 -8.97 6.44 -0.86
N ARG A 4 -8.69 7.58 -0.19
CA ARG A 4 -8.13 8.76 -0.85
C ARG A 4 -6.62 8.65 -0.95
N LEU A 5 -6.16 8.13 -2.07
CA LEU A 5 -4.73 7.92 -2.31
C LEU A 5 -4.03 9.21 -2.79
N PRO A 6 -2.73 9.36 -2.50
CA PRO A 6 -1.92 10.39 -3.12
C PRO A 6 -1.82 10.21 -4.65
N PRO A 7 -1.53 11.28 -5.41
CA PRO A 7 -1.42 11.21 -6.85
C PRO A 7 -0.43 10.12 -7.33
N GLY A 8 -0.90 9.27 -8.25
CA GLY A 8 -0.15 8.18 -8.86
C GLY A 8 -0.07 6.89 -8.04
N TYR A 9 -0.55 6.90 -6.79
CA TYR A 9 -0.71 5.67 -6.02
C TYR A 9 -2.00 4.98 -6.45
N HIS A 10 -1.99 3.65 -6.47
CA HIS A 10 -3.15 2.85 -6.80
C HIS A 10 -3.19 1.57 -5.97
N LEU A 11 -4.38 1.00 -5.85
CA LEU A 11 -4.58 -0.29 -5.23
C LEU A 11 -4.61 -1.38 -6.30
N GLN A 12 -3.80 -2.41 -6.10
CA GLN A 12 -3.89 -3.68 -6.83
C GLN A 12 -4.52 -4.71 -5.90
N ARG A 13 -5.55 -5.41 -6.39
CA ARG A 13 -6.34 -6.35 -5.61
C ARG A 13 -6.01 -7.77 -6.06
N ASP A 14 -5.46 -8.54 -5.15
CA ASP A 14 -5.13 -9.95 -5.29
C ASP A 14 -6.13 -10.79 -4.47
N PRO A 15 -6.21 -12.12 -4.66
CA PRO A 15 -7.23 -12.97 -4.03
C PRO A 15 -7.24 -12.87 -2.49
N ASP A 16 -6.06 -12.79 -1.87
CA ASP A 16 -5.90 -12.71 -0.42
C ASP A 16 -5.25 -11.41 0.05
N LEU A 17 -4.79 -10.56 -0.88
CA LEU A 17 -4.03 -9.35 -0.59
C LEU A 17 -4.59 -8.13 -1.31
N LEU A 18 -4.36 -6.97 -0.69
CA LEU A 18 -4.55 -5.67 -1.29
C LEU A 18 -3.21 -4.95 -1.25
N LEU A 19 -2.61 -4.76 -2.41
CA LEU A 19 -1.30 -4.12 -2.57
C LEU A 19 -1.49 -2.64 -2.87
N LEU A 20 -0.80 -1.80 -2.12
CA LEU A 20 -0.66 -0.39 -2.40
C LEU A 20 0.58 -0.18 -3.27
N ARG A 21 0.36 0.27 -4.50
CA ARG A 21 1.41 0.50 -5.50
C ARG A 21 1.74 1.98 -5.60
N ARG A 22 3.04 2.27 -5.67
CA ARG A 22 3.59 3.60 -5.92
C ARG A 22 3.51 3.95 -7.42
N PRO A 23 3.68 5.23 -7.79
CA PRO A 23 3.72 5.66 -9.18
C PRO A 23 4.85 5.02 -10.01
N ASP A 24 5.95 4.63 -9.36
CA ASP A 24 7.11 3.96 -9.97
C ASP A 24 6.88 2.45 -10.20
N GLY A 25 5.72 1.92 -9.81
CA GLY A 25 5.39 0.50 -9.91
C GLY A 25 5.95 -0.36 -8.77
N SER A 26 6.59 0.22 -7.75
CA SER A 26 7.00 -0.51 -6.55
C SER A 26 5.84 -0.69 -5.55
N VAL A 27 5.98 -1.65 -4.63
CA VAL A 27 4.99 -1.87 -3.55
C VAL A 27 5.33 -0.97 -2.36
N ALA A 28 4.40 -0.11 -1.96
CA ALA A 28 4.50 0.69 -0.74
C ALA A 28 4.06 -0.10 0.49
N ALA A 29 2.98 -0.88 0.37
CA ALA A 29 2.42 -1.68 1.45
C ALA A 29 1.57 -2.85 0.91
N ALA A 30 1.41 -3.88 1.72
CA ALA A 30 0.51 -5.01 1.47
C ALA A 30 -0.44 -5.16 2.66
N PHE A 31 -1.72 -5.36 2.37
CA PHE A 31 -2.78 -5.59 3.35
C PHE A 31 -3.46 -6.92 3.06
N SER A 32 -4.03 -7.56 4.07
CA SER A 32 -4.92 -8.69 3.81
C SER A 32 -6.22 -8.19 3.16
N ALA A 33 -6.67 -8.84 2.09
CA ALA A 33 -7.93 -8.49 1.43
C ALA A 33 -9.15 -8.57 2.39
N ARG A 34 -9.05 -9.38 3.45
CA ARG A 34 -10.12 -9.56 4.45
C ARG A 34 -10.07 -8.54 5.59
N GLY A 35 -8.93 -7.87 5.79
CA GLY A 35 -8.69 -6.94 6.91
C GLY A 35 -8.26 -5.54 6.49
N ALA A 36 -8.15 -5.28 5.18
CA ALA A 36 -7.78 -3.98 4.66
C ALA A 36 -8.92 -2.98 4.90
N THR A 37 -8.66 -1.94 5.70
CA THR A 37 -9.57 -0.81 5.86
C THR A 37 -9.10 0.37 5.01
N GLU A 38 -10.06 1.17 4.54
CA GLU A 38 -9.78 2.36 3.72
C GLU A 38 -8.82 3.32 4.45
N GLU A 39 -9.05 3.57 5.74
CA GLU A 39 -8.19 4.44 6.56
C GLU A 39 -6.76 3.90 6.73
N ALA A 40 -6.59 2.58 6.88
CA ALA A 40 -5.26 1.99 7.00
C ALA A 40 -4.48 2.12 5.69
N VAL A 41 -5.14 1.91 4.56
CA VAL A 41 -4.58 2.11 3.22
C VAL A 41 -4.18 3.57 3.01
N GLU A 42 -5.08 4.50 3.30
CA GLU A 42 -4.84 5.93 3.13
C GLU A 42 -3.67 6.41 3.99
N ARG A 43 -3.63 6.02 5.28
CA ARG A 43 -2.50 6.36 6.15
C ARG A 43 -1.18 5.79 5.66
N ALA A 44 -1.17 4.56 5.16
CA ALA A 44 0.05 3.98 4.60
C ALA A 44 0.52 4.73 3.36
N ALA A 45 -0.40 5.10 2.46
CA ALA A 45 -0.06 5.82 1.23
C ALA A 45 0.47 7.23 1.49
N TRP A 46 -0.19 8.00 2.36
CA TRP A 46 0.30 9.32 2.74
C TRP A 46 1.54 9.26 3.62
N GLY A 47 1.69 8.22 4.44
CA GLY A 47 2.89 7.95 5.23
C GLY A 47 4.11 7.69 4.34
N ASP A 48 3.98 6.77 3.40
CA ASP A 48 5.03 6.41 2.44
C ASP A 48 5.43 7.58 1.54
N ARG A 49 4.45 8.36 1.05
CA ARG A 49 4.72 9.58 0.29
C ARG A 49 5.52 10.63 1.08
N ARG A 50 5.28 10.73 2.39
CA ARG A 50 5.96 11.71 3.27
C ARG A 50 7.28 11.21 3.82
N GLY A 51 7.48 9.91 3.91
CA GLY A 51 8.69 9.26 4.43
C GLY A 51 9.04 8.09 3.54
N GLY A 52 9.78 8.38 2.46
CA GLY A 52 10.23 7.38 1.51
C GLY A 52 10.98 6.24 2.20
N SER A 53 10.55 5.01 1.91
CA SER A 53 11.19 3.74 2.24
C SER A 53 11.46 3.48 3.72
N ILE A 54 10.46 2.91 4.42
CA ILE A 54 10.79 1.78 5.30
C ILE A 54 10.90 0.53 4.43
N SER A 55 12.10 0.28 3.90
CA SER A 55 12.47 -1.05 3.41
C SER A 55 12.37 -2.03 4.57
N ARG A 56 11.20 -2.63 4.76
CA ARG A 56 11.11 -3.92 5.44
C ARG A 56 11.52 -4.96 4.40
N SER A 57 12.78 -5.37 4.47
CA SER A 57 13.29 -6.55 3.76
C SER A 57 12.40 -7.72 4.10
N TRP A 58 11.77 -8.31 3.09
CA TRP A 58 11.16 -9.63 3.18
C TRP A 58 12.19 -10.61 2.62
N ASP A 59 13.36 -10.69 3.26
CA ASP A 59 14.24 -11.83 3.07
C ASP A 59 13.85 -12.86 4.14
N ALA A 60 12.92 -13.72 3.74
CA ALA A 60 12.68 -14.99 4.39
C ALA A 60 12.61 -16.06 3.30
N THR A 61 13.77 -16.49 2.81
CA THR A 61 14.22 -17.90 2.70
C THR A 61 15.50 -17.95 1.89
#